data_AF-A0A344WD54-F1
#
_entry.id   AF-A0A344WD54-F1
#
_cell.length_a   1.000
_cell.length_b   1.000
_cell.length_c   1.000
_cell.angle_alpha   90.00
_cell.angle_beta   90.00
_cell.angle_gamma   90.00
#
_symmetry.space_group_name_H-M   'P 1'
#
loop_
_entity.id
_entity.type
_entity.pdbx_description
1 polymer ?
#
loop_
_entity_poly.entity_id
_entity_poly.type
_entity_poly.pdbx_seq_one_letter_code
_entity_poly.pdbx_strand_id
1 'polypeptide(L)'
;MSRARLRALSETQVRRVLGAGGMLIESGGQWRAYRSQDARLSAAGSLSPLIAGRLQDEGAVHADPQRPWRFLAIERLAPARAAIPPPARLLEGGRRQKPVSLFDTIMADFISKPADLARLKAASQRFQVDMRQASAAPARPGERRPPGAGPETALSRLTALQAAIGLDRFRQLESLLIHSGTAKAFAREAGLAEAEACKTALSALMALIAAYDLAVRAAR
;
A
#
# COMPACT_ATOMS: atom_id res chain seq x y z
N MET A 1 4.18 26.66 -6.08
CA MET A 1 3.41 25.55 -6.67
C MET A 1 2.79 24.72 -5.55
N SER A 2 1.46 24.68 -5.46
CA SER A 2 0.75 23.84 -4.50
C SER A 2 1.09 22.37 -4.78
N ARG A 3 1.88 21.73 -3.90
CA ARG A 3 2.14 20.28 -3.99
C ARG A 3 0.81 19.59 -3.68
N ALA A 4 0.08 19.16 -4.71
CA ALA A 4 -1.02 18.23 -4.53
C ALA A 4 -0.52 17.06 -3.66
N ARG A 5 -1.26 16.76 -2.59
CA ARG A 5 -0.87 15.73 -1.64
C ARG A 5 -0.83 14.39 -2.37
N LEU A 6 0.37 13.86 -2.60
CA LEU A 6 0.55 12.59 -3.28
C LEU A 6 -0.17 11.49 -2.50
N ARG A 7 -0.88 10.62 -3.22
CA ARG A 7 -1.51 9.43 -2.65
C ARG A 7 -0.41 8.46 -2.22
N ALA A 8 -0.58 7.85 -1.04
CA ALA A 8 0.25 6.73 -0.61
C ALA A 8 -0.02 5.49 -1.48
N LEU A 9 1.04 4.84 -1.94
CA LEU A 9 1.00 3.64 -2.77
C LEU A 9 1.25 2.40 -1.93
N SER A 10 0.56 1.32 -2.25
CA SER A 10 0.92 -0.04 -1.80
C SER A 10 2.18 -0.52 -2.51
N GLU A 11 2.86 -1.52 -1.92
CA GLU A 11 4.01 -2.16 -2.57
C GLU A 11 3.66 -2.70 -3.96
N THR A 12 2.48 -3.29 -4.16
CA THR A 12 2.06 -3.78 -5.47
C THR A 12 1.96 -2.68 -6.52
N GLN A 13 1.43 -1.52 -6.14
CA GLN A 13 1.37 -0.37 -7.05
C GLN A 13 2.77 0.15 -7.37
N VAL A 14 3.68 0.14 -6.41
CA VAL A 14 5.08 0.50 -6.61
C VAL A 14 5.75 -0.46 -7.59
N ARG A 15 5.59 -1.78 -7.41
CA ARG A 15 6.13 -2.79 -8.33
C ARG A 15 5.61 -2.63 -9.75
N ARG A 16 4.33 -2.26 -9.93
CA ARG A 16 3.78 -1.94 -11.27
C ARG A 16 4.44 -0.71 -11.89
N VAL A 17 4.71 0.33 -11.10
CA VAL A 17 5.43 1.52 -11.57
C VAL A 17 6.84 1.14 -12.01
N LEU A 18 7.54 0.34 -11.21
CA LEU A 18 8.89 -0.15 -11.52
C LEU A 18 8.92 -1.06 -12.77
N GLY A 19 8.01 -2.02 -12.86
CA GLY A 19 7.91 -2.93 -14.02
C GLY A 19 7.50 -2.23 -15.33
N ALA A 20 6.94 -1.03 -15.25
CA ALA A 20 6.68 -0.16 -16.40
C ALA A 20 7.87 0.73 -16.79
N GLY A 21 9.05 0.53 -16.18
CA GLY A 21 10.25 1.34 -16.41
C GLY A 21 10.33 2.60 -15.55
N GLY A 22 9.52 2.70 -14.49
CA GLY A 22 9.59 3.77 -13.51
C GLY A 22 10.78 3.69 -12.57
N MET A 23 10.83 4.60 -11.60
CA MET A 23 11.88 4.65 -10.58
C MET A 23 11.34 5.15 -9.24
N LEU A 24 12.11 4.96 -8.17
CA LEU A 24 11.85 5.54 -6.86
C LEU A 24 12.91 6.60 -6.56
N ILE A 25 12.48 7.70 -5.96
CA ILE A 25 13.38 8.76 -5.51
C ILE A 25 13.02 9.13 -4.07
N GLU A 26 14.03 9.17 -3.21
CA GLU A 26 13.97 9.85 -1.95
C GLU A 26 14.32 11.34 -2.14
N SER A 27 13.45 12.24 -1.66
CA SER A 27 13.72 13.67 -1.70
C SER A 27 13.07 14.38 -0.52
N GLY A 28 13.89 15.00 0.32
CA GLY A 28 13.45 15.73 1.51
C GLY A 28 12.77 14.81 2.53
N GLY A 29 13.34 13.62 2.76
CA GLY A 29 12.81 12.61 3.68
C GLY A 29 11.49 11.96 3.24
N GLN A 30 11.13 12.09 1.96
CA GLN A 30 9.94 11.45 1.38
C GLN A 30 10.32 10.62 0.17
N TRP A 31 9.87 9.37 0.17
CA TRP A 31 9.96 8.49 -1.00
C TRP A 31 8.80 8.72 -1.97
N ARG A 32 9.12 8.77 -3.26
CA ARG A 32 8.15 8.96 -4.36
C ARG A 32 8.43 7.97 -5.49
N ALA A 33 7.35 7.46 -6.08
CA ALA A 33 7.42 6.65 -7.29
C ALA A 33 7.13 7.52 -8.52
N TYR A 34 7.96 7.39 -9.56
CA TYR A 34 7.84 8.10 -10.83
C TYR A 34 7.54 7.10 -11.95
N ARG A 35 6.60 7.43 -12.84
CA ARG A 35 6.16 6.55 -13.95
C ARG A 35 7.19 6.42 -15.08
N SER A 36 8.28 7.16 -14.99
CA SER A 36 9.35 7.23 -15.97
C SER A 36 10.66 7.46 -15.23
N GLN A 37 11.78 7.18 -15.90
CA GLN A 37 13.12 7.47 -15.41
C GLN A 37 13.45 8.97 -15.45
N ASP A 38 12.61 9.80 -16.07
CA ASP A 38 12.71 11.26 -15.99
C ASP A 38 11.96 11.80 -14.75
N ALA A 39 12.73 12.30 -13.78
CA ALA A 39 12.22 12.87 -12.52
C ALA A 39 11.48 14.20 -12.69
N ARG A 40 11.54 14.80 -13.90
CA ARG A 40 10.79 16.03 -14.24
C ARG A 40 9.30 15.75 -14.44
N LEU A 41 8.92 14.49 -14.63
CA LEU A 41 7.53 14.06 -14.78
C LEU A 41 6.82 13.94 -13.42
N SER A 42 5.49 14.02 -13.44
CA SER A 42 4.68 13.96 -12.23
C SER A 42 4.82 12.61 -11.52
N ALA A 43 5.01 12.67 -10.19
CA ALA A 43 5.08 11.47 -9.37
C ALA A 43 3.75 10.70 -9.40
N ALA A 44 3.82 9.38 -9.51
CA ALA A 44 2.67 8.47 -9.43
C ALA A 44 2.02 8.47 -8.03
N GLY A 45 2.85 8.69 -7.00
CA GLY A 45 2.44 8.70 -5.60
C GLY A 45 3.65 8.69 -4.67
N SER A 46 3.38 8.74 -3.37
CA SER A 46 4.39 8.53 -2.33
C SER A 46 4.33 7.11 -1.79
N LEU A 47 5.42 6.65 -1.19
CA LEU A 47 5.50 5.35 -0.55
C LEU A 47 6.21 5.50 0.81
N SER A 48 6.02 4.54 1.70
CA SER A 48 6.71 4.51 2.98
C SER A 48 8.16 4.07 2.79
N PRO A 49 9.09 4.52 3.66
CA PRO A 49 10.44 3.96 3.73
C PRO A 49 10.45 2.45 3.92
N LEU A 50 9.44 1.88 4.60
CA LEU A 50 9.29 0.44 4.78
C LEU A 50 9.18 -0.30 3.43
N ILE A 51 8.37 0.21 2.49
CA ILE A 51 8.25 -0.39 1.15
C ILE A 51 9.58 -0.27 0.40
N ALA A 52 10.24 0.89 0.46
CA ALA A 52 11.52 1.11 -0.22
C ALA A 52 12.61 0.15 0.30
N GLY A 53 12.73 0.00 1.62
CA GLY A 53 13.66 -0.93 2.26
C GLY A 53 13.40 -2.38 1.85
N ARG A 54 12.15 -2.85 1.92
CA ARG A 54 11.80 -4.21 1.49
C ARG A 54 12.16 -4.50 0.04
N LEU A 55 11.89 -3.54 -0.87
CA LEU A 55 12.23 -3.71 -2.28
C LEU A 55 13.74 -3.79 -2.51
N GLN A 56 14.52 -3.05 -1.72
CA GLN A 56 15.98 -3.12 -1.75
C GLN A 56 16.48 -4.45 -1.20
N ASP A 57 15.99 -4.88 -0.04
CA ASP A 57 16.38 -6.13 0.63
C ASP A 57 16.08 -7.36 -0.22
N GLU A 58 14.96 -7.35 -0.95
CA GLU A 58 14.57 -8.43 -1.87
C GLU A 58 15.30 -8.37 -3.22
N GLY A 59 16.17 -7.38 -3.44
CA GLY A 59 16.86 -7.20 -4.72
C GLY A 59 15.91 -6.88 -5.88
N ALA A 60 14.74 -6.31 -5.61
CA ALA A 60 13.82 -5.84 -6.64
C ALA A 60 14.29 -4.51 -7.27
N VAL A 61 15.06 -3.74 -6.51
CA VAL A 61 15.66 -2.48 -6.94
C VAL A 61 17.13 -2.40 -6.52
N HIS A 62 17.90 -1.57 -7.23
CA HIS A 62 19.24 -1.18 -6.80
C HIS A 62 19.35 0.34 -6.73
N ALA A 63 20.22 0.83 -5.86
CA ALA A 63 20.57 2.24 -5.81
C ALA A 63 21.43 2.62 -7.01
N ASP A 64 21.11 3.73 -7.68
CA ASP A 64 21.94 4.31 -8.74
C ASP A 64 23.31 4.70 -8.11
N PRO A 65 24.45 4.19 -8.61
CA PRO A 65 25.76 4.45 -8.02
C PRO A 65 26.10 5.94 -7.94
N GLN A 66 25.59 6.74 -8.88
CA GLN A 66 25.81 8.19 -8.90
C GLN A 66 24.77 8.94 -8.07
N ARG A 67 23.65 8.30 -7.72
CA ARG A 67 22.51 8.91 -7.02
C ARG A 67 21.91 7.90 -6.03
N PRO A 68 22.51 7.70 -4.84
CA PRO A 68 22.06 6.68 -3.89
C PRO A 68 20.60 6.84 -3.42
N TRP A 69 20.07 8.07 -3.44
CA TRP A 69 18.66 8.39 -3.17
C TRP A 69 17.70 8.03 -4.31
N ARG A 70 18.19 7.40 -5.39
CA ARG A 70 17.40 6.97 -6.54
C ARG A 70 17.51 5.45 -6.69
N PHE A 71 16.37 4.78 -6.62
CA PHE A 71 16.30 3.34 -6.84
C PHE A 71 15.73 3.05 -8.23
N LEU A 72 16.42 2.18 -8.95
CA LEU A 72 16.05 1.69 -10.28
C LEU A 72 15.64 0.22 -10.18
N ALA A 73 14.68 -0.18 -11.01
CA ALA A 73 14.32 -1.59 -11.15
C ALA A 73 15.56 -2.39 -11.59
N ILE A 74 15.79 -3.54 -10.97
CA ILE A 74 16.67 -4.55 -11.57
C ILE A 74 15.85 -5.20 -12.69
N GLU A 75 16.41 -5.33 -13.90
CA GLU A 75 15.73 -5.74 -15.16
C GLU A 75 14.86 -7.02 -15.04
N ARG A 76 15.03 -7.78 -13.96
CA ARG A 76 14.22 -8.93 -13.55
C ARG A 76 12.85 -8.63 -12.95
N LEU A 77 12.45 -7.37 -12.74
CA LEU A 77 11.03 -7.04 -12.65
C LEU A 77 10.43 -7.13 -14.05
N ALA A 78 10.48 -8.34 -14.63
CA ALA A 78 9.87 -8.63 -15.89
C ALA A 78 8.43 -8.09 -15.80
N PRO A 79 7.97 -7.33 -16.81
CA PRO A 79 6.55 -7.25 -16.97
C PRO A 79 6.14 -8.71 -17.13
N ALA A 80 5.38 -9.25 -16.18
CA ALA A 80 4.34 -10.17 -16.62
C ALA A 80 3.73 -9.41 -17.79
N ARG A 81 3.88 -9.93 -19.02
CA ARG A 81 3.32 -9.36 -20.25
C ARG A 81 1.79 -9.37 -20.11
N ALA A 82 1.27 -8.58 -19.17
CA ALA A 82 0.02 -7.91 -19.32
C ALA A 82 0.38 -6.75 -20.22
N ALA A 83 0.35 -7.00 -21.53
CA ALA A 83 -0.39 -6.06 -22.36
C ALA A 83 -1.62 -5.72 -21.53
N ILE A 84 -1.69 -4.49 -21.00
CA ILE A 84 -2.96 -3.98 -20.50
C ILE A 84 -3.87 -4.24 -21.69
N PRO A 85 -4.83 -5.19 -21.61
CA PRO A 85 -5.67 -5.41 -22.76
C PRO A 85 -6.25 -4.03 -23.07
N PRO A 86 -6.15 -3.55 -24.32
CA PRO A 86 -6.80 -2.30 -24.69
C PRO A 86 -8.22 -2.40 -24.15
N PRO A 87 -8.74 -1.36 -23.48
CA PRO A 87 -9.97 -1.48 -22.74
C PRO A 87 -11.02 -2.09 -23.66
N ALA A 88 -11.38 -3.36 -23.43
CA ALA A 88 -12.35 -4.10 -24.22
C ALA A 88 -13.78 -3.60 -23.95
N ARG A 89 -13.93 -2.30 -23.72
CA ARG A 89 -15.12 -1.64 -23.18
C ARG A 89 -15.49 -0.37 -23.95
N LEU A 90 -14.96 -0.21 -25.16
CA LEU A 90 -15.49 0.79 -26.09
C LEU A 90 -16.64 0.25 -26.95
N LEU A 91 -17.06 -1.02 -26.77
CA LEU A 91 -18.14 -1.64 -27.55
C LEU A 91 -19.28 -2.26 -26.74
N GLU A 92 -19.19 -2.32 -25.40
CA GLU A 92 -20.28 -2.85 -24.58
C GLU A 92 -21.07 -1.70 -23.93
N GLY A 93 -22.24 -1.41 -24.52
CA GLY A 93 -23.26 -0.48 -24.00
C GLY A 93 -23.98 -0.99 -22.74
N GLY A 94 -23.22 -1.55 -21.79
CA GLY A 94 -23.73 -1.96 -20.48
C GLY A 94 -23.51 -0.87 -19.44
N ARG A 95 -24.53 -0.62 -18.58
CA ARG A 95 -24.41 0.27 -17.41
C ARG A 95 -23.09 -0.02 -16.67
N ARG A 96 -22.23 0.98 -16.51
CA ARG A 96 -20.98 0.90 -15.73
C ARG A 96 -21.30 0.46 -14.29
N GLN A 97 -21.31 -0.84 -14.01
CA GLN A 97 -21.25 -1.32 -12.63
C GLN A 97 -19.88 -0.96 -12.09
N LYS A 98 -19.87 -0.10 -11.07
CA LYS A 98 -18.65 0.24 -10.34
C LYS A 98 -18.12 -1.06 -9.74
N PRO A 99 -16.83 -1.40 -9.94
CA PRO A 99 -16.26 -2.61 -9.35
C PRO A 99 -16.47 -2.60 -7.83
N VAL A 100 -17.01 -3.69 -7.30
CA VAL A 100 -17.29 -3.86 -5.86
C VAL A 100 -15.97 -4.05 -5.12
N SER A 101 -15.78 -3.28 -4.05
CA SER A 101 -14.60 -3.36 -3.18
C SER A 101 -14.62 -4.68 -2.41
N LEU A 102 -13.52 -5.43 -2.45
CA LEU A 102 -13.40 -6.66 -1.66
C LEU A 102 -13.60 -6.40 -0.16
N PHE A 103 -13.12 -5.26 0.33
CA PHE A 103 -13.34 -4.86 1.72
C PHE A 103 -14.83 -4.68 2.02
N ASP A 104 -15.58 -4.01 1.14
CA ASP A 104 -17.01 -3.77 1.36
C ASP A 104 -17.80 -5.09 1.31
N THR A 105 -17.43 -6.00 0.41
CA THR A 105 -17.98 -7.37 0.36
C THR A 105 -17.73 -8.12 1.67
N ILE A 106 -16.50 -8.10 2.19
CA ILE A 106 -16.18 -8.76 3.46
C ILE A 106 -17.01 -8.18 4.60
N MET A 107 -17.13 -6.87 4.66
CA MET A 107 -17.86 -6.18 5.72
C MET A 107 -19.37 -6.43 5.65
N ALA A 108 -19.94 -6.60 4.46
CA ALA A 108 -21.36 -6.88 4.27
C ALA A 108 -21.70 -8.36 4.52
N ASP A 109 -20.89 -9.27 4.00
CA ASP A 109 -21.29 -10.68 3.86
C ASP A 109 -20.73 -11.58 4.97
N PHE A 110 -19.64 -11.18 5.63
CA PHE A 110 -18.92 -12.05 6.56
C PHE A 110 -18.88 -11.54 8.00
N ILE A 111 -19.26 -10.28 8.25
CA ILE A 111 -19.20 -9.67 9.58
C ILE A 111 -20.61 -9.37 10.09
N SER A 112 -21.15 -10.28 10.89
CA SER A 112 -22.53 -10.17 11.40
C SER A 112 -22.65 -9.37 12.69
N LYS A 113 -21.57 -9.27 13.48
CA LYS A 113 -21.58 -8.61 14.80
C LYS A 113 -21.23 -7.13 14.66
N PRO A 114 -22.09 -6.19 15.11
CA PRO A 114 -21.81 -4.75 15.03
C PRO A 114 -20.50 -4.31 15.72
N ALA A 115 -20.15 -4.96 16.84
CA ALA A 115 -18.92 -4.67 17.56
C ALA A 115 -17.66 -5.05 16.75
N ASP A 116 -17.68 -6.19 16.07
CA ASP A 116 -16.57 -6.64 15.23
C ASP A 116 -16.45 -5.76 13.98
N LEU A 117 -17.58 -5.33 13.43
CA LEU A 117 -17.62 -4.37 12.33
C LEU A 117 -16.95 -3.04 12.72
N ALA A 118 -17.27 -2.51 13.91
CA ALA A 118 -16.69 -1.26 14.42
C ALA A 118 -15.17 -1.40 14.63
N ARG A 119 -14.72 -2.52 15.22
CA ARG A 119 -13.29 -2.82 15.43
C ARG A 119 -12.55 -2.93 14.10
N LEU A 120 -13.10 -3.64 13.12
CA LEU A 120 -12.51 -3.78 11.79
C LEU A 120 -12.37 -2.43 11.08
N LYS A 121 -13.41 -1.60 11.13
CA LYS A 121 -13.37 -0.24 10.56
C LYS A 121 -12.29 0.60 11.24
N ALA A 122 -12.24 0.60 12.57
CA ALA A 122 -11.26 1.37 13.32
C ALA A 122 -9.82 0.91 13.02
N ALA A 123 -9.56 -0.40 13.04
CA ALA A 123 -8.27 -0.98 12.74
C ALA A 123 -7.82 -0.66 11.30
N SER A 124 -8.74 -0.80 10.33
CA SER A 124 -8.45 -0.50 8.91
C SER A 124 -8.16 0.98 8.69
N GLN A 125 -8.94 1.87 9.32
CA GLN A 125 -8.70 3.31 9.27
C GLN A 125 -7.35 3.69 9.88
N ARG A 126 -7.00 3.09 11.02
CA ARG A 126 -5.71 3.31 11.68
C ARG A 126 -4.56 2.87 10.77
N PHE A 127 -4.64 1.68 10.18
CA PHE A 127 -3.65 1.19 9.22
C PHE A 127 -3.47 2.16 8.04
N GLN A 128 -4.57 2.62 7.45
CA GLN A 128 -4.53 3.61 6.34
C GLN A 128 -3.94 4.96 6.77
N VAL A 129 -4.20 5.40 8.01
CA VAL A 129 -3.60 6.62 8.57
C VAL A 129 -2.10 6.43 8.75
N ASP A 130 -1.67 5.34 9.38
CA ASP A 130 -0.25 5.05 9.61
C ASP A 130 0.49 4.95 8.25
N MET A 131 -0.06 4.25 7.26
CA MET A 131 0.53 4.19 5.90
C MET A 131 0.63 5.56 5.23
N ARG A 132 -0.39 6.41 5.36
CA ARG A 132 -0.37 7.77 4.80
C ARG A 132 0.64 8.67 5.53
N GLN A 133 0.77 8.54 6.84
CA GLN A 133 1.71 9.31 7.65
C GLN A 133 3.16 8.87 7.38
N ALA A 134 3.43 7.57 7.33
CA ALA A 134 4.75 7.03 7.00
C ALA A 134 5.19 7.37 5.57
N SER A 135 4.25 7.58 4.64
CA SER A 135 4.53 8.02 3.26
C SER A 135 4.54 9.54 3.09
N ALA A 136 4.31 10.31 4.16
CA ALA A 136 4.30 11.76 4.14
C ALA A 136 5.70 12.33 4.31
N ALA A 137 5.91 13.56 3.85
CA ALA A 137 7.15 14.28 4.14
C ALA A 137 7.27 14.60 5.64
N PRO A 138 8.50 14.76 6.15
CA PRO A 138 8.77 15.29 7.49
C PRO A 138 8.04 16.62 7.74
N ALA A 139 7.78 16.91 9.01
CA ALA A 139 7.18 18.18 9.42
C ALA A 139 8.07 19.34 8.98
N ARG A 140 7.47 20.44 8.52
CA ARG A 140 8.24 21.66 8.32
C ARG A 140 8.61 22.26 9.68
N PRO A 141 9.73 23.00 9.78
CA PRO A 141 10.05 23.76 10.99
C PRO A 141 8.85 24.62 11.42
N GLY A 142 8.41 24.48 12.67
CA GLY A 142 7.26 25.20 13.23
C GLY A 142 5.88 24.54 13.04
N GLU A 143 5.78 23.45 12.29
CA GLU A 143 4.51 22.69 12.15
C GLU A 143 4.24 21.88 13.42
N ARG A 144 3.27 22.31 14.23
CA ARG A 144 2.82 21.53 15.41
C ARG A 144 2.03 20.32 14.95
N ARG A 145 2.46 19.13 15.40
CA ARG A 145 1.73 17.87 15.23
C ARG A 145 1.24 17.35 16.58
N PRO A 146 0.09 16.67 16.62
CA PRO A 146 -0.34 16.02 17.84
C PRO A 146 0.68 14.95 18.27
N PRO A 147 0.80 14.68 19.58
CA PRO A 147 1.71 13.67 20.09
C PRO A 147 1.41 12.31 19.47
N GLY A 148 2.47 11.64 18.99
CA GLY A 148 2.36 10.35 18.29
C GLY A 148 1.84 10.42 16.85
N ALA A 149 1.75 11.63 16.26
CA ALA A 149 1.50 11.83 14.83
C ALA A 149 2.78 12.29 14.13
N GLY A 150 3.32 11.44 13.26
CA GLY A 150 4.53 11.74 12.50
C GLY A 150 4.97 10.55 11.66
N PRO A 151 5.74 10.78 10.59
CA PRO A 151 6.20 9.72 9.71
C PRO A 151 7.03 8.66 10.45
N GLU A 152 7.88 9.07 11.40
CA GLU A 152 8.72 8.17 12.19
C GLU A 152 7.90 7.28 13.14
N THR A 153 6.97 7.85 13.90
CA THR A 153 6.09 7.07 14.79
C THR A 153 5.19 6.13 13.98
N ALA A 154 4.65 6.58 12.86
CA ALA A 154 3.84 5.74 11.98
C ALA A 154 4.67 4.62 11.37
N LEU A 155 5.90 4.91 10.92
CA LEU A 155 6.84 3.91 10.41
C LEU A 155 7.15 2.86 11.48
N SER A 156 7.47 3.28 12.71
CA SER A 156 7.73 2.38 13.84
C SER A 156 6.53 1.46 14.12
N ARG A 157 5.31 2.01 14.15
CA ARG A 157 4.07 1.21 14.32
C ARG A 157 3.86 0.22 13.19
N LEU A 158 4.08 0.61 11.94
CA LEU A 158 3.95 -0.28 10.79
C LEU A 158 5.00 -1.39 10.80
N THR A 159 6.24 -1.09 11.19
CA THR A 159 7.31 -2.09 11.34
C THR A 159 6.95 -3.09 12.44
N ALA A 160 6.50 -2.62 13.61
CA ALA A 160 6.04 -3.50 14.69
C ALA A 160 4.83 -4.35 14.27
N LEU A 161 3.88 -3.76 13.56
CA LEU A 161 2.72 -4.47 13.02
C LEU A 161 3.13 -5.56 12.03
N GLN A 162 4.03 -5.25 11.07
CA GLN A 162 4.56 -6.22 10.12
C GLN A 162 5.24 -7.39 10.83
N ALA A 163 6.05 -7.10 11.86
CA ALA A 163 6.69 -8.13 12.66
C ALA A 163 5.66 -9.02 13.39
N ALA A 164 4.57 -8.43 13.89
CA ALA A 164 3.54 -9.17 14.63
C ALA A 164 2.65 -10.07 13.74
N ILE A 165 2.27 -9.62 12.54
CA ILE A 165 1.32 -10.36 11.68
C ILE A 165 1.99 -11.16 10.56
N GLY A 166 3.27 -10.88 10.30
CA GLY A 166 4.05 -11.43 9.19
C GLY A 166 3.95 -10.60 7.90
N LEU A 167 4.99 -10.66 7.08
CA LEU A 167 5.12 -9.87 5.85
C LEU A 167 3.99 -10.15 4.84
N ASP A 168 3.62 -11.40 4.64
CA ASP A 168 2.59 -11.76 3.64
C ASP A 168 1.22 -11.18 3.99
N ARG A 169 0.82 -11.28 5.27
CA ARG A 169 -0.43 -10.67 5.73
C ARG A 169 -0.38 -9.15 5.66
N PHE A 170 0.78 -8.55 5.96
CA PHE A 170 0.97 -7.11 5.81
C PHE A 170 0.79 -6.67 4.35
N ARG A 171 1.38 -7.39 3.39
CA ARG A 171 1.20 -7.13 1.94
C ARG A 171 -0.25 -7.28 1.49
N GLN A 172 -0.95 -8.30 2.00
CA GLN A 172 -2.38 -8.48 1.77
C GLN A 172 -3.18 -7.28 2.28
N LEU A 173 -2.88 -6.76 3.47
CA LEU A 173 -3.51 -5.55 4.01
C LEU A 173 -3.19 -4.31 3.18
N GLU A 174 -1.96 -4.15 2.68
CA GLU A 174 -1.60 -3.06 1.77
C GLU A 174 -2.42 -3.12 0.47
N SER A 175 -2.53 -4.30 -0.14
CA SER A 175 -3.35 -4.52 -1.35
C SER A 175 -4.84 -4.24 -1.08
N LEU A 176 -5.37 -4.77 0.02
CA LEU A 176 -6.78 -4.61 0.37
C LEU A 176 -7.13 -3.16 0.71
N LEU A 177 -6.36 -2.53 1.62
CA LEU A 177 -6.74 -1.28 2.27
C LEU A 177 -6.15 -0.03 1.61
N ILE A 178 -5.02 -0.13 0.91
CA ILE A 178 -4.36 1.03 0.25
C ILE A 178 -4.62 1.02 -1.25
N HIS A 179 -4.51 -0.14 -1.90
CA HIS A 179 -4.79 -0.25 -3.33
C HIS A 179 -6.30 -0.22 -3.62
N SER A 180 -7.13 -0.75 -2.72
CA SER A 180 -8.59 -0.88 -2.84
C SER A 180 -8.96 -1.71 -4.07
N GLY A 181 -8.55 -2.98 -4.06
CA GLY A 181 -8.77 -3.94 -5.14
C GLY A 181 -10.13 -4.64 -5.09
N THR A 182 -10.57 -5.13 -6.25
CA THR A 182 -11.60 -6.18 -6.35
C THR A 182 -11.03 -7.53 -5.89
N ALA A 183 -11.89 -8.53 -5.66
CA ALA A 183 -11.47 -9.91 -5.37
C ALA A 183 -10.44 -10.42 -6.39
N LYS A 184 -10.74 -10.30 -7.68
CA LYS A 184 -9.84 -10.64 -8.79
C LYS A 184 -8.48 -9.94 -8.72
N ALA A 185 -8.47 -8.63 -8.42
CA ALA A 185 -7.22 -7.87 -8.34
C ALA A 185 -6.37 -8.35 -7.15
N PHE A 186 -6.98 -8.48 -5.98
CA PHE A 186 -6.34 -9.01 -4.78
C PHE A 186 -5.78 -10.42 -5.02
N ALA A 187 -6.58 -11.30 -5.63
CA ALA A 187 -6.19 -12.69 -5.91
C ALA A 187 -4.94 -12.79 -6.76
N ARG A 188 -4.92 -12.04 -7.87
CA ARG A 188 -3.77 -11.98 -8.76
C ARG A 188 -2.51 -11.48 -8.05
N GLU A 189 -2.66 -10.50 -7.17
CA GLU A 189 -1.52 -9.90 -6.45
C GLU A 189 -0.98 -10.81 -5.35
N ALA A 190 -1.86 -11.55 -4.69
CA ALA A 190 -1.50 -12.52 -3.66
C ALA A 190 -1.15 -13.90 -4.20
N GLY A 191 -1.17 -14.11 -5.53
CA GLY A 191 -0.82 -15.39 -6.16
C GLY A 191 -1.81 -16.52 -5.84
N LEU A 192 -3.09 -16.19 -5.64
CA LEU A 192 -4.13 -17.13 -5.20
C LEU A 192 -5.31 -17.21 -6.18
N ALA A 193 -6.14 -18.25 -6.03
CA ALA A 193 -7.38 -18.38 -6.79
C ALA A 193 -8.43 -17.37 -6.31
N GLU A 194 -9.24 -16.80 -7.21
CA GLU A 194 -10.22 -15.75 -6.86
C GLU A 194 -11.21 -16.19 -5.75
N ALA A 195 -11.58 -17.47 -5.72
CA ALA A 195 -12.44 -18.05 -4.67
C ALA A 195 -11.84 -17.95 -3.26
N GLU A 196 -10.50 -17.88 -3.13
CA GLU A 196 -9.81 -17.80 -1.85
C GLU A 196 -9.60 -16.34 -1.38
N ALA A 197 -9.82 -15.35 -2.25
CA ALA A 197 -9.54 -13.95 -1.98
C ALA A 197 -10.24 -13.43 -0.73
N CYS A 198 -11.54 -13.72 -0.60
CA CYS A 198 -12.34 -13.28 0.55
C CYS A 198 -11.83 -13.87 1.86
N LYS A 199 -11.60 -15.19 1.91
CA LYS A 199 -11.14 -15.89 3.12
C LYS A 199 -9.75 -15.40 3.56
N THR A 200 -8.85 -15.23 2.60
CA THR A 200 -7.49 -14.75 2.86
C THR A 200 -7.48 -13.29 3.32
N ALA A 201 -8.23 -12.41 2.66
CA ALA A 201 -8.36 -11.02 3.06
C ALA A 201 -9.02 -10.87 4.44
N LEU A 202 -10.06 -11.66 4.74
CA LEU A 202 -10.68 -11.69 6.06
C LEU A 202 -9.68 -12.16 7.14
N SER A 203 -8.89 -13.19 6.86
CA SER A 203 -7.86 -13.66 7.81
C SER A 203 -6.84 -12.56 8.11
N ALA A 204 -6.38 -11.81 7.11
CA ALA A 204 -5.46 -10.69 7.29
C ALA A 204 -6.09 -9.56 8.14
N LEU A 205 -7.36 -9.23 7.89
CA LEU A 205 -8.11 -8.24 8.68
C LEU A 205 -8.30 -8.65 10.14
N MET A 206 -8.55 -9.94 10.40
CA MET A 206 -8.66 -10.44 11.78
C MET A 206 -7.32 -10.40 12.52
N ALA A 207 -6.21 -10.71 11.82
CA ALA A 207 -4.87 -10.57 12.37
C ALA A 207 -4.54 -9.10 12.70
N LEU A 208 -5.00 -8.15 11.87
CA LEU A 208 -4.85 -6.72 12.10
C LEU A 208 -5.52 -6.27 13.41
N ILE A 209 -6.75 -6.73 13.67
CA ILE A 209 -7.45 -6.43 14.93
C ILE A 209 -6.66 -6.95 16.11
N ALA A 210 -6.29 -8.23 16.08
CA ALA A 210 -5.59 -8.86 17.19
C ALA A 210 -4.29 -8.12 17.52
N ALA A 211 -3.52 -7.71 16.50
CA ALA A 211 -2.30 -6.95 16.68
C ALA A 211 -2.54 -5.56 17.30
N TYR A 212 -3.56 -4.83 16.87
CA TYR A 212 -3.87 -3.52 17.46
C TYR A 212 -4.44 -3.63 18.88
N ASP A 213 -5.25 -4.65 19.17
CA ASP A 213 -5.77 -4.89 20.52
C ASP A 213 -4.62 -5.20 21.50
N LEU A 214 -3.64 -6.00 21.08
CA LEU A 214 -2.42 -6.27 21.86
C LEU A 214 -1.59 -4.99 22.08
N ALA A 215 -1.43 -4.17 21.06
CA ALA A 215 -0.70 -2.91 21.16
C ALA A 215 -1.38 -1.90 22.12
N VAL A 216 -2.72 -1.88 22.17
CA VAL A 216 -3.48 -1.05 23.11
C VAL A 216 -3.33 -1.57 24.55
N ARG A 217 -3.28 -2.89 24.75
CA ARG A 217 -3.09 -3.49 26.09
C ARG A 217 -1.69 -3.26 26.64
N ALA A 218 -0.65 -3.33 25.80
CA ALA A 218 0.74 -3.10 26.22
C ALA A 218 1.06 -1.62 26.56
N ALA A 219 0.19 -0.68 26.15
CA ALA A 219 0.35 0.75 26.41
C ALA A 219 -0.44 1.26 27.63
N ARG A 220 -1.10 0.36 28.37
CA ARG A 220 -1.81 0.63 29.63
C ARG A 220 -1.00 0.07 30.79
#